data_AF-A0A5A7NP22-F1
#
_entry.id   AF-A0A5A7NP22-F1
#
_cell.length_a   1.000
_cell.length_b   1.000
_cell.length_c   1.000
_cell.angle_alpha   90.00
_cell.angle_beta   90.00
_cell.angle_gamma   90.00
#
_symmetry.space_group_name_H-M   'P 1'
#
loop_
_entity.id
_entity.type
_entity.pdbx_description
1 polymer ?
#
loop_
_entity_poly.entity_id
_entity_poly.type
_entity_poly.pdbx_seq_one_letter_code
_entity_poly.pdbx_strand_id
1 'polypeptide(L)'
;MLAGAWSLVDDTVINYDQAREFIEEQRSQFGAYLPGESQRDEIALLDYLLAVQLRVETSNSGSKTLSVAELISAASGVSDIVLEGDAQSLLKRNGIKVDISKDCFFISNTHPNLKKILSDTDWMSKWNILLSRIDGAEAGGTQHFGPGSKSRAVKLPLHLVIDTSENQNFY
;
A
#
# COMPACT_ATOMS: atom_id res chain seq x y z
N MET A 1 -2.59 -40.29 7.26
CA MET A 1 -2.92 -39.13 8.11
C MET A 1 -1.62 -38.53 8.63
N LEU A 2 -1.58 -37.19 8.69
CA LEU A 2 -0.67 -36.37 9.52
C LEU A 2 0.82 -36.32 9.13
N ALA A 3 1.07 -35.66 8.00
CA ALA A 3 2.24 -34.81 7.82
C ALA A 3 1.79 -33.64 6.92
N GLY A 4 0.80 -32.84 7.36
CA GLY A 4 1.14 -31.57 8.00
C GLY A 4 1.95 -30.73 7.01
N ALA A 5 1.42 -30.38 5.83
CA ALA A 5 0.64 -29.15 5.57
C ALA A 5 1.19 -27.89 6.28
N TRP A 6 2.48 -27.92 6.66
CA TRP A 6 3.17 -26.98 7.52
C TRP A 6 3.99 -25.97 6.71
N SER A 7 3.60 -25.62 5.49
CA SER A 7 4.51 -24.86 4.61
C SER A 7 3.89 -23.94 3.55
N LEU A 8 2.58 -23.60 3.60
CA LEU A 8 1.98 -22.79 2.52
C LEU A 8 1.14 -21.59 2.97
N VAL A 9 1.13 -21.30 4.26
CA VAL A 9 0.66 -20.04 4.79
C VAL A 9 1.89 -19.40 5.42
N ASP A 10 2.63 -18.67 4.59
CA ASP A 10 3.67 -17.78 5.05
C ASP A 10 2.96 -16.68 5.86
N ASP A 11 2.90 -16.91 7.17
CA ASP A 11 2.40 -15.98 8.19
C ASP A 11 3.62 -15.27 8.76
N THR A 12 4.42 -14.66 7.89
CA THR A 12 5.48 -13.77 8.29
C THR A 12 4.84 -12.46 8.74
N VAL A 13 4.48 -12.43 10.02
CA VAL A 13 4.30 -11.19 10.77
C VAL A 13 5.60 -10.41 10.61
N ILE A 14 5.59 -9.42 9.72
CA ILE A 14 6.73 -8.55 9.50
C ILE A 14 6.99 -7.83 10.83
N ASN A 15 8.11 -8.18 11.46
CA ASN A 15 8.57 -7.52 12.66
C ASN A 15 8.88 -6.04 12.32
N TYR A 16 8.46 -5.11 13.18
CA TYR A 16 8.57 -3.66 12.97
C TYR A 16 9.99 -3.23 12.57
N ASP A 17 11.01 -3.84 13.18
CA ASP A 17 12.41 -3.53 12.89
C ASP A 17 12.84 -4.01 11.49
N GLN A 18 12.32 -5.16 11.03
CA GLN A 18 12.60 -5.69 9.69
C GLN A 18 11.92 -4.88 8.59
N ALA A 19 10.71 -4.36 8.86
CA ALA A 19 10.07 -3.41 7.95
C ALA A 19 10.94 -2.17 7.76
N ARG A 20 11.53 -1.64 8.83
CA ARG A 20 12.36 -0.43 8.79
C ARG A 20 13.61 -0.58 7.91
N GLU A 21 14.32 -1.70 8.03
CA GLU A 21 15.51 -1.96 7.20
C GLU A 21 15.15 -2.11 5.72
N PHE A 22 14.06 -2.81 5.42
CA PHE A 22 13.54 -2.93 4.04
C PHE A 22 13.09 -1.57 3.48
N ILE A 23 12.49 -0.72 4.32
CA ILE A 23 12.09 0.65 3.96
C ILE A 23 13.31 1.51 3.66
N GLU A 24 14.40 1.43 4.44
CA GLU A 24 15.61 2.22 4.14
C GLU A 24 16.25 1.81 2.80
N GLU A 25 16.24 0.53 2.45
CA GLU A 25 16.73 0.03 1.17
C GLU A 25 15.83 0.48 -0.01
N GLN A 26 14.51 0.35 0.13
CA GLN A 26 13.54 0.77 -0.89
C GLN A 26 13.45 2.29 -1.02
N ARG A 27 13.62 3.04 0.08
CA ARG A 27 13.67 4.52 0.08
C ARG A 27 14.83 5.06 -0.75
N SER A 28 15.94 4.30 -0.83
CA SER A 28 17.04 4.64 -1.74
C SER A 28 16.68 4.49 -3.22
N GLN A 29 15.67 3.67 -3.56
CA GLN A 29 15.16 3.50 -4.93
C GLN A 29 14.01 4.46 -5.27
N PHE A 30 13.20 4.87 -4.29
CA PHE A 30 11.94 5.62 -4.52
C PHE A 30 11.97 7.14 -4.27
N GLY A 31 13.14 7.76 -4.14
CA GLY A 31 13.27 9.21 -4.34
C GLY A 31 12.70 10.14 -3.23
N ALA A 32 13.63 10.70 -2.46
CA ALA A 32 13.59 11.98 -1.72
C ALA A 32 12.24 12.64 -1.35
N TYR A 33 11.64 12.22 -0.23
CA TYR A 33 10.92 13.17 0.63
C TYR A 33 11.93 14.09 1.36
N LEU A 34 11.78 15.40 1.15
CA LEU A 34 12.66 16.45 1.68
C LEU A 34 12.92 16.32 3.19
N PRO A 35 14.18 16.44 3.64
CA PRO A 35 14.55 16.28 5.04
C PRO A 35 14.23 17.55 5.82
N GLY A 36 13.25 17.46 6.72
CA GLY A 36 12.96 18.57 7.61
C GLY A 36 11.73 18.36 8.47
N GLU A 37 11.70 17.30 9.29
CA GLU A 37 11.06 17.26 10.60
C GLU A 37 11.12 15.83 11.16
N SER A 38 11.30 15.72 12.47
CA SER A 38 11.26 14.47 13.25
C SER A 38 10.21 13.52 12.69
N GLN A 39 10.62 12.28 12.38
CA GLN A 39 9.82 11.21 11.77
C GLN A 39 8.37 11.26 12.26
N ARG A 40 7.50 11.93 11.50
CA ARG A 40 6.11 12.17 11.91
C ARG A 40 5.38 10.83 11.82
N ASP A 41 4.60 10.50 12.85
CA ASP A 41 3.88 9.20 12.98
C ASP A 41 3.11 8.84 11.70
N GLU A 42 2.53 9.82 11.00
CA GLU A 42 1.80 9.62 9.76
C GLU A 42 2.66 9.12 8.58
N ILE A 43 3.92 9.57 8.49
CA ILE A 43 4.84 9.14 7.44
C ILE A 43 5.35 7.74 7.75
N ALA A 44 5.72 7.47 9.00
CA ALA A 44 6.13 6.12 9.43
C ALA A 44 5.02 5.08 9.21
N LEU A 45 3.77 5.45 9.46
CA LEU A 45 2.60 4.63 9.15
C LEU A 45 2.45 4.36 7.65
N LEU A 46 2.59 5.40 6.82
CA LEU A 46 2.49 5.25 5.37
C LEU A 46 3.58 4.32 4.86
N ASP A 47 4.83 4.54 5.28
CA ASP A 47 5.97 3.71 4.92
C ASP A 47 5.74 2.24 5.33
N TYR A 48 5.24 2.02 6.55
CA TYR A 48 4.90 0.68 7.03
C TYR A 48 3.84 0.02 6.14
N LEU A 49 2.76 0.73 5.81
CA LEU A 49 1.70 0.20 4.94
C LEU A 49 2.20 -0.11 3.52
N LEU A 50 3.07 0.73 2.97
CA LEU A 50 3.66 0.55 1.64
C LEU A 50 4.62 -0.65 1.58
N ALA A 51 5.33 -0.93 2.68
CA ALA A 51 6.27 -2.05 2.79
C ALA A 51 5.59 -3.42 3.00
N VAL A 52 4.30 -3.45 3.35
CA VAL A 52 3.56 -4.71 3.57
C VAL A 52 3.62 -5.57 2.31
N GLN A 53 4.06 -6.82 2.48
CA GLN A 53 4.13 -7.78 1.40
C GLN A 53 2.80 -8.52 1.24
N LEU A 54 2.29 -8.55 0.01
CA LEU A 54 1.08 -9.26 -0.37
C LEU A 54 1.41 -10.29 -1.44
N ARG A 55 0.86 -11.49 -1.27
CA ARG A 55 0.97 -12.56 -2.25
C ARG A 55 -0.07 -12.36 -3.34
N VAL A 56 0.39 -12.16 -4.57
CA VAL A 56 -0.44 -12.08 -5.77
C VAL A 56 -0.38 -13.42 -6.49
N GLU A 57 -1.54 -13.98 -6.77
CA GLU A 57 -1.66 -15.13 -7.67
C GLU A 57 -1.92 -14.61 -9.07
N THR A 58 -0.94 -14.77 -9.96
CA THR A 58 -1.10 -14.39 -11.37
C THR A 58 -1.45 -15.62 -12.18
N SER A 59 -2.49 -15.52 -13.01
CA SER A 59 -3.00 -16.61 -13.84
C SER A 59 -1.93 -17.28 -14.73
N ASN A 60 -0.88 -16.53 -15.11
CA ASN A 60 0.15 -16.96 -16.07
C ASN A 60 1.54 -17.23 -15.48
N SER A 61 1.85 -16.81 -14.25
CA SER A 61 3.25 -16.74 -13.77
C SER A 61 3.46 -17.25 -12.34
N GLY A 62 2.49 -17.99 -11.80
CA GLY A 62 2.54 -18.49 -10.42
C GLY A 62 2.23 -17.39 -9.40
N SER A 63 2.56 -17.66 -8.13
CA SER A 63 2.38 -16.68 -7.06
C SER A 63 3.64 -15.87 -6.85
N LYS A 64 3.53 -14.54 -6.87
CA LYS A 64 4.61 -13.61 -6.52
C LYS A 64 4.27 -12.89 -5.22
N THR A 65 5.28 -12.59 -4.41
CA THR A 65 5.14 -11.74 -3.21
C THR A 65 5.65 -10.35 -3.57
N LEU A 66 4.79 -9.35 -3.46
CA LEU A 66 5.10 -7.96 -3.80
C LEU A 66 4.65 -7.02 -2.68
N SER A 67 5.39 -5.94 -2.49
CA SER A 67 5.00 -4.86 -1.57
C SER A 67 3.75 -4.13 -2.07
N VAL A 68 3.04 -3.48 -1.15
CA VAL A 68 1.90 -2.59 -1.50
C VAL A 68 2.36 -1.46 -2.41
N ALA A 69 3.57 -0.90 -2.22
CA ALA A 69 4.13 0.10 -3.12
C ALA A 69 4.26 -0.40 -4.56
N GLU A 70 4.86 -1.58 -4.77
CA GLU A 70 4.99 -2.20 -6.09
C GLU A 70 3.62 -2.48 -6.71
N LEU A 71 2.65 -2.90 -5.91
CA LEU A 71 1.28 -3.13 -6.37
C LEU A 71 0.57 -1.83 -6.76
N ILE A 72 0.81 -0.72 -6.05
CA ILE A 72 0.28 0.59 -6.42
C ILE A 72 0.91 1.02 -7.75
N SER A 73 2.22 0.88 -7.91
CA SER A 73 2.93 1.19 -9.16
C SER A 73 2.42 0.34 -10.34
N ALA A 74 2.20 -0.96 -10.13
CA ALA A 74 1.62 -1.85 -11.15
C ALA A 74 0.16 -1.52 -11.45
N ALA A 75 -0.63 -1.22 -10.42
CA ALA A 75 -2.02 -0.78 -10.56
C ALA A 75 -2.16 0.62 -11.20
N SER A 76 -1.07 1.38 -11.27
CA SER A 76 -1.00 2.70 -11.91
C SER A 76 -0.44 2.64 -13.34
N GLY A 77 0.00 1.45 -13.78
CA GLY A 77 0.58 1.25 -15.12
C GLY A 77 2.02 1.71 -15.26
N VAL A 78 2.71 2.04 -14.16
CA VAL A 78 4.14 2.43 -14.17
C VAL A 78 5.04 1.20 -14.20
N SER A 79 4.54 0.06 -13.71
CA SER A 79 5.31 -1.18 -13.59
C SER A 79 4.55 -2.36 -14.17
N ASP A 80 5.24 -3.18 -14.97
CA ASP A 80 4.67 -4.38 -15.61
C ASP A 80 4.96 -5.68 -14.82
N ILE A 81 5.27 -5.59 -13.52
CA ILE A 81 5.61 -6.76 -12.69
C ILE A 81 4.44 -7.76 -12.62
N VAL A 82 3.20 -7.24 -12.62
CA VAL A 82 1.92 -7.98 -12.63
C VAL A 82 0.88 -7.21 -13.45
N LEU A 83 -0.10 -7.92 -14.00
CA LEU A 83 -1.27 -7.32 -14.67
C LEU A 83 -1.99 -6.31 -13.77
N GLU A 84 -2.29 -5.12 -14.32
CA GLU A 84 -2.98 -4.03 -13.64
C GLU A 84 -4.28 -4.50 -12.94
N GLY A 85 -5.07 -5.31 -13.63
CA GLY A 85 -6.35 -5.83 -13.11
C GLY A 85 -6.19 -6.73 -11.87
N ASP A 86 -5.13 -7.53 -11.82
CA ASP A 86 -4.83 -8.41 -10.69
C ASP A 86 -4.32 -7.59 -9.49
N ALA A 87 -3.44 -6.61 -9.75
CA ALA A 87 -2.94 -5.68 -8.74
C ALA A 87 -4.08 -4.85 -8.13
N GLN A 88 -4.93 -4.24 -8.97
CA GLN A 88 -6.12 -3.49 -8.55
C GLN A 88 -7.09 -4.34 -7.72
N SER A 89 -7.29 -5.60 -8.12
CA SER A 89 -8.18 -6.52 -7.41
C SER A 89 -7.63 -6.90 -6.03
N LEU A 90 -6.33 -7.16 -5.94
CA LEU A 90 -5.68 -7.50 -4.67
C LEU A 90 -5.61 -6.31 -3.72
N LEU A 91 -5.28 -5.11 -4.22
CA LEU A 91 -5.28 -3.88 -3.41
C LEU A 91 -6.68 -3.62 -2.85
N LYS A 92 -7.72 -3.75 -3.68
CA LYS A 92 -9.12 -3.57 -3.24
C LYS A 92 -9.46 -4.53 -2.11
N ARG A 93 -9.14 -5.81 -2.25
CA ARG A 93 -9.34 -6.83 -1.20
C ARG A 93 -8.59 -6.53 0.10
N ASN A 94 -7.58 -5.66 0.06
CA ASN A 94 -6.83 -5.21 1.23
C ASN A 94 -7.20 -3.81 1.69
N GLY A 95 -8.25 -3.19 1.13
CA GLY A 95 -8.74 -1.88 1.56
C GLY A 95 -8.01 -0.70 0.93
N ILE A 96 -7.28 -0.93 -0.17
CA ILE A 96 -6.59 0.10 -0.94
C ILE A 96 -7.20 0.16 -2.35
N LYS A 97 -7.40 1.35 -2.89
CA LYS A 97 -7.92 1.53 -4.25
C LYS A 97 -7.10 2.59 -4.95
N VAL A 98 -6.59 2.28 -6.13
CA VAL A 98 -5.87 3.24 -6.97
C VAL A 98 -6.84 3.81 -8.02
N ASP A 99 -6.81 5.12 -8.21
CA ASP A 99 -7.59 5.85 -9.20
C ASP A 99 -6.65 6.73 -10.04
N ILE A 100 -6.16 6.14 -11.13
CA ILE A 100 -5.21 6.75 -12.06
C ILE A 100 -5.77 8.04 -12.67
N SER A 101 -7.09 8.07 -12.94
CA SER A 101 -7.75 9.23 -13.57
C SER A 101 -7.71 10.50 -12.71
N LYS A 102 -7.52 10.33 -11.39
CA LYS A 102 -7.47 11.41 -10.41
C LYS A 102 -6.10 11.57 -9.76
N ASP A 103 -5.11 10.84 -10.28
CA ASP A 103 -3.75 10.80 -9.75
C ASP A 103 -3.69 10.55 -8.23
N CYS A 104 -4.54 9.63 -7.74
CA CYS A 104 -4.69 9.40 -6.31
C CYS A 104 -4.99 7.94 -5.98
N PHE A 105 -4.73 7.58 -4.73
CA PHE A 105 -5.16 6.32 -4.15
C PHE A 105 -5.96 6.56 -2.86
N PHE A 106 -6.74 5.56 -2.48
CA PHE A 106 -7.63 5.60 -1.34
C PHE A 106 -7.28 4.48 -0.38
N ILE A 107 -7.14 4.81 0.90
CA ILE A 107 -7.00 3.84 1.99
C ILE A 107 -8.28 3.85 2.82
N SER A 108 -8.88 2.68 2.99
CA SER A 108 -10.08 2.49 3.80
C SER A 108 -9.84 2.80 5.29
N ASN A 109 -10.81 3.46 5.91
CA ASN A 109 -10.75 3.80 7.34
C ASN A 109 -11.00 2.58 8.26
N THR A 110 -11.62 1.52 7.75
CA THR A 110 -12.15 0.43 8.59
C THR A 110 -11.98 -0.95 7.98
N HIS A 111 -11.13 -1.10 6.96
CA HIS A 111 -10.99 -2.39 6.27
C HIS A 111 -10.43 -3.46 7.23
N PRO A 112 -11.05 -4.65 7.32
CA PRO A 112 -10.59 -5.71 8.22
C PRO A 112 -9.14 -6.13 7.99
N ASN A 113 -8.69 -6.19 6.74
CA ASN A 113 -7.29 -6.58 6.45
C ASN A 113 -6.29 -5.52 6.88
N LEU A 114 -6.58 -4.21 6.70
CA LEU A 114 -5.72 -3.15 7.24
C LEU A 114 -5.66 -3.22 8.76
N LYS A 115 -6.78 -3.52 9.41
CA LYS A 115 -6.83 -3.70 10.86
C LYS A 115 -5.98 -4.88 11.34
N LYS A 116 -5.88 -5.95 10.55
CA LYS A 116 -5.00 -7.09 10.83
C LYS A 116 -3.53 -6.73 10.62
N ILE A 117 -3.21 -6.07 9.51
CA ILE A 117 -1.85 -5.60 9.21
C ILE A 117 -1.33 -4.69 10.33
N LEU A 118 -2.20 -3.83 10.86
CA LEU A 118 -1.83 -2.86 11.89
C LEU A 118 -2.06 -3.36 13.33
N SER A 119 -2.45 -4.62 13.55
CA SER A 119 -2.92 -5.07 14.89
C SER A 119 -1.87 -4.94 15.98
N ASP A 120 -0.60 -5.11 15.64
CA ASP A 120 0.54 -5.04 16.57
C ASP A 120 1.21 -3.66 16.60
N THR A 121 0.56 -2.65 16.01
CA THR A 121 1.07 -1.27 15.94
C THR A 121 0.18 -0.32 16.74
N ASP A 122 0.78 0.76 17.25
CA ASP A 122 0.04 1.84 17.93
C ASP A 122 -0.91 2.59 16.98
N TRP A 123 -0.83 2.36 15.68
CA TRP A 123 -1.64 3.01 14.66
C TRP A 123 -2.98 2.32 14.39
N MET A 124 -3.20 1.09 14.88
CA MET A 124 -4.40 0.28 14.66
C MET A 124 -5.73 1.03 14.91
N SER A 125 -5.77 1.94 15.86
CA SER A 125 -7.01 2.66 16.21
C SER A 125 -7.13 4.03 15.53
N LYS A 126 -6.04 4.53 14.93
CA LYS A 126 -5.90 5.94 14.51
C LYS A 126 -5.28 6.14 13.13
N TRP A 127 -5.08 5.09 12.33
CA TRP A 127 -4.42 5.20 11.02
C TRP A 127 -5.13 6.20 10.10
N ASN A 128 -6.47 6.23 10.10
CA ASN A 128 -7.24 7.17 9.31
C ASN A 128 -7.00 8.64 9.71
N ILE A 129 -6.79 8.89 11.00
CA ILE A 129 -6.48 10.23 11.52
C ILE A 129 -5.06 10.62 11.14
N LEU A 130 -4.10 9.69 11.29
CA LEU A 130 -2.71 9.93 10.93
C LEU A 130 -2.55 10.18 9.43
N LEU A 131 -3.09 9.30 8.58
CA LEU A 131 -3.04 9.47 7.13
C LEU A 131 -3.68 10.78 6.66
N SER A 132 -4.71 11.29 7.36
CA SER A 132 -5.32 12.58 7.03
C SER A 132 -4.44 13.81 7.31
N ARG A 133 -3.33 13.64 8.04
CA ARG A 133 -2.35 14.71 8.31
C ARG A 133 -1.24 14.80 7.28
N ILE A 134 -1.13 13.80 6.40
CA ILE A 134 -0.17 13.81 5.30
C ILE A 134 -0.52 14.97 4.37
N ASP A 135 0.50 15.67 3.88
CA ASP A 135 0.29 16.76 2.94
C ASP A 135 -0.39 16.24 1.65
N GLY A 136 -1.41 16.96 1.18
CA GLY A 136 -2.26 16.52 0.07
C GLY A 136 -3.31 15.45 0.41
N ALA A 137 -3.43 15.02 1.68
CA ALA A 137 -4.48 14.10 2.09
C ALA A 137 -5.86 14.76 2.11
N GLU A 138 -6.87 14.08 1.58
CA GLU A 138 -8.25 14.55 1.53
C GLU A 138 -9.25 13.49 2.02
N ALA A 139 -10.48 13.92 2.35
CA ALA A 139 -11.56 13.00 2.62
C ALA A 139 -12.03 12.32 1.32
N GLY A 140 -11.77 11.01 1.18
CA GLY A 140 -12.10 10.24 -0.01
C GLY A 140 -13.58 9.84 -0.14
N GLY A 141 -14.41 10.20 0.83
CA GLY A 141 -15.82 9.78 0.87
C GLY A 141 -16.00 8.26 0.95
N THR A 142 -17.19 7.77 0.60
CA THR A 142 -17.47 6.32 0.57
C THR A 142 -16.94 5.71 -0.71
N GLN A 143 -15.98 4.79 -0.59
CA GLN A 143 -15.38 4.05 -1.70
C GLN A 143 -15.79 2.56 -1.66
N HIS A 144 -15.67 1.90 -2.81
CA HIS A 144 -15.93 0.47 -2.96
C HIS A 144 -14.61 -0.30 -3.10
N PHE A 145 -14.33 -1.18 -2.13
CA PHE A 145 -13.08 -1.95 -2.02
C PHE A 145 -13.27 -3.42 -2.43
N GLY A 146 -14.37 -3.76 -3.08
CA GLY A 146 -14.68 -5.12 -3.50
C GLY A 146 -16.17 -5.41 -3.32
N PRO A 147 -16.68 -6.51 -3.87
CA PRO A 147 -18.11 -6.80 -3.88
C PRO A 147 -18.71 -6.74 -2.47
N GLY A 148 -19.61 -5.78 -2.23
CA GLY A 148 -20.26 -5.59 -0.93
C GLY A 148 -19.42 -4.88 0.15
N SER A 149 -18.16 -4.55 -0.13
CA SER A 149 -17.29 -3.81 0.79
C SER A 149 -17.28 -2.33 0.43
N LYS A 150 -18.02 -1.53 1.22
CA LYS A 150 -18.05 -0.06 1.11
C LYS A 150 -17.64 0.55 2.44
N SER A 151 -16.73 1.50 2.40
CA SER A 151 -16.31 2.23 3.59
C SER A 151 -15.86 3.63 3.23
N ARG A 152 -15.79 4.50 4.24
CA ARG A 152 -15.08 5.77 4.09
C ARG A 152 -13.58 5.51 3.89
N ALA A 153 -12.92 6.43 3.21
CA ALA A 153 -11.50 6.33 2.92
C ALA A 153 -10.81 7.70 3.06
N VAL A 154 -9.50 7.66 3.31
CA VAL A 154 -8.60 8.80 3.12
C VAL A 154 -8.07 8.72 1.69
N LYS A 155 -8.12 9.84 0.96
CA LYS A 155 -7.52 10.01 -0.36
C LYS A 155 -6.10 10.54 -0.17
N LEU A 156 -5.14 9.92 -0.83
CA LEU A 156 -3.74 10.30 -0.85
C LEU A 156 -3.28 10.45 -2.30
N PRO A 157 -2.41 11.42 -2.62
CA PRO A 157 -1.91 11.60 -3.97
C PRO A 157 -0.94 10.48 -4.39
N LEU A 158 -0.94 10.07 -5.66
CA LEU A 158 -0.07 8.99 -6.15
C LEU A 158 1.42 9.35 -6.14
N HIS A 159 1.76 10.64 -6.21
CA HIS A 159 3.16 11.10 -6.13
C HIS A 159 3.87 10.75 -4.81
N LEU A 160 3.12 10.37 -3.76
CA LEU A 160 3.69 9.84 -2.51
C LEU A 160 4.39 8.49 -2.70
N VAL A 161 4.04 7.75 -3.76
CA VAL A 161 4.49 6.38 -4.02
C VAL A 161 5.26 6.30 -5.34
N ILE A 162 4.80 7.06 -6.33
CA ILE A 162 5.34 7.04 -7.67
C ILE A 162 6.02 8.38 -7.92
N ASP A 163 7.33 8.34 -8.12
CA ASP A 163 8.09 9.51 -8.51
C ASP A 163 7.65 9.92 -9.94
N THR A 164 6.71 10.86 -10.04
CA THR A 164 6.27 11.43 -11.32
C THR A 164 7.29 12.49 -11.75
N SER A 165 8.55 12.12 -11.82
CA SER A 165 9.66 12.97 -12.22
C SER A 165 10.13 12.62 -13.64
N GLU A 166 9.20 12.42 -14.58
CA GLU A 166 9.51 12.44 -16.01
C GLU A 166 8.23 12.56 -16.85
N ASN A 167 7.75 13.78 -17.08
CA ASN A 167 7.00 14.20 -18.28
C ASN A 167 6.81 15.73 -18.32
N GLN A 168 7.91 16.48 -18.24
CA GLN A 168 8.00 17.82 -18.83
C GLN A 168 8.96 17.80 -20.01
N ASN A 169 8.57 17.10 -21.09
CA ASN A 169 9.20 17.25 -22.40
C ASN A 169 8.18 16.88 -23.47
N PHE A 170 7.23 17.77 -23.76
CA PHE A 170 6.64 17.93 -25.10
C PHE A 170 5.91 19.28 -25.14
N TYR A 171 6.58 20.30 -25.67
CA TYR A 171 6.17 21.08 -26.86
C TYR A 171 7.31 21.98 -27.31
#